data_AF-A0A232M119-F1
#
_entry.id   AF-A0A232M119-F1
#
_cell.length_a   1.000
_cell.length_b   1.000
_cell.length_c   1.000
_cell.angle_alpha   90.00
_cell.angle_beta   90.00
_cell.angle_gamma   90.00
#
_symmetry.space_group_name_H-M   'P 1'
#
loop_
_entity.id
_entity.type
_entity.pdbx_description
1 polymer ?
#
loop_
_entity_poly.entity_id
_entity_poly.type
_entity_poly.pdbx_seq_one_letter_code
_entity_poly.pdbx_strand_id
1 'polypeptide(L)'
;MFQRALQGYEKAWGPDHTSTLDTVNNLGGLYAHLGKVDEAEKMYQRALQGCEEAWGPDHTSTLDTVNNLGILYVDQGKLDEAEKMYQRALQGYEKSWGPDHTSSLNTVNNLGLLYAYRGKLDEAEKMYQRALQGKEKAWGPDHTSTLDTVNNLGLLYADQGKPDAEKMYRRALQGYEKALGPDHTSSLRTVNNLGNLCMSQGRLHEAEKMYRRALEGYEKALGSENVARYRPALNTMWRLGHLFAAQGHLGEAKEMYSRARPGFQALLGPSSDFCQRLDFRIASLDSTQA
;
A
#
# COMPACT_ATOMS: atom_id res chain seq x y z
N MET A 1 -16.23 -18.35 1.58
CA MET A 1 -17.42 -17.78 2.25
C MET A 1 -18.18 -16.84 1.30
N PHE A 2 -17.52 -15.85 0.70
CA PHE A 2 -18.16 -14.88 -0.22
C PHE A 2 -18.87 -15.48 -1.44
N GLN A 3 -18.31 -16.50 -2.11
CA GLN A 3 -19.00 -17.16 -3.24
C GLN A 3 -20.31 -17.86 -2.83
N ARG A 4 -20.35 -18.46 -1.63
CA ARG A 4 -21.58 -19.08 -1.09
C ARG A 4 -22.59 -18.02 -0.67
N ALA A 5 -22.13 -16.90 -0.10
CA ALA A 5 -22.98 -15.77 0.22
C ALA A 5 -23.59 -15.15 -1.05
N LEU A 6 -22.79 -14.99 -2.10
CA LEU A 6 -23.24 -14.47 -3.39
C LEU A 6 -24.37 -15.32 -3.98
N GLN A 7 -24.18 -16.64 -4.07
CA GLN A 7 -25.21 -17.57 -4.54
C GLN A 7 -26.50 -17.52 -3.69
N GLY A 8 -26.35 -17.35 -2.37
CA GLY A 8 -27.47 -17.20 -1.46
C GLY A 8 -28.26 -15.91 -1.70
N TYR A 9 -27.58 -14.77 -1.82
CA TYR A 9 -28.20 -13.47 -2.06
C TYR A 9 -28.82 -13.37 -3.47
N GLU A 10 -28.13 -13.84 -4.51
CA GLU A 10 -28.66 -13.89 -5.87
C GLU A 10 -29.98 -14.67 -5.92
N LYS A 11 -30.05 -15.81 -5.23
CA LYS A 11 -31.25 -16.65 -5.20
C LYS A 11 -32.40 -16.02 -4.40
N ALA A 12 -32.10 -15.37 -3.27
CA ALA A 12 -33.14 -14.87 -2.37
C ALA A 12 -33.63 -13.45 -2.71
N TRP A 13 -32.77 -12.61 -3.30
CA TRP A 13 -33.04 -11.17 -3.48
C TRP A 13 -32.79 -10.69 -4.91
N GLY A 14 -32.18 -11.53 -5.76
CA GLY A 14 -31.85 -11.20 -7.15
C GLY A 14 -30.42 -10.66 -7.35
N PRO A 15 -29.96 -10.61 -8.61
CA PRO A 15 -28.59 -10.21 -8.95
C PRO A 15 -28.28 -8.73 -8.64
N ASP A 16 -29.30 -7.86 -8.67
CA ASP A 16 -29.14 -6.39 -8.56
C ASP A 16 -29.48 -5.85 -7.17
N HIS A 17 -29.74 -6.74 -6.21
CA HIS A 17 -30.00 -6.35 -4.83
C HIS A 17 -28.74 -5.86 -4.12
N THR A 18 -28.89 -4.91 -3.18
CA THR A 18 -27.78 -4.26 -2.46
C THR A 18 -26.76 -5.23 -1.90
N SER A 19 -27.23 -6.19 -1.10
CA SER A 19 -26.35 -7.16 -0.47
C SER A 19 -25.67 -8.09 -1.48
N THR A 20 -26.29 -8.32 -2.65
CA THR A 20 -25.69 -9.08 -3.73
C THR A 20 -24.53 -8.29 -4.34
N LEU A 21 -24.75 -7.03 -4.71
CA LEU A 21 -23.75 -6.16 -5.33
C LEU A 21 -22.59 -5.84 -4.38
N ASP A 22 -22.87 -5.58 -3.10
CA ASP A 22 -21.84 -5.41 -2.08
C ASP A 22 -20.99 -6.69 -1.93
N THR A 23 -21.62 -7.87 -2.01
CA THR A 23 -20.91 -9.16 -1.97
C THR A 23 -20.04 -9.35 -3.21
N VAL A 24 -20.51 -8.94 -4.40
CA VAL A 24 -19.71 -8.97 -5.64
C VAL A 24 -18.51 -8.02 -5.51
N ASN A 25 -18.70 -6.79 -5.03
CA ASN A 25 -17.61 -5.84 -4.79
C ASN A 25 -16.57 -6.40 -3.80
N ASN A 26 -17.01 -7.01 -2.70
CA ASN A 26 -16.13 -7.65 -1.73
C ASN A 26 -15.39 -8.86 -2.32
N LEU A 27 -16.02 -9.62 -3.21
CA LEU A 27 -15.37 -10.72 -3.93
C LEU A 27 -14.28 -10.19 -4.88
N GLY A 28 -14.52 -9.03 -5.52
CA GLY A 28 -13.50 -8.30 -6.28
C GLY A 28 -12.28 -7.98 -5.43
N GLY A 29 -12.48 -7.44 -4.22
CA GLY A 29 -11.40 -7.14 -3.27
C GLY A 29 -10.63 -8.37 -2.82
N LEU A 30 -11.33 -9.49 -2.59
CA LEU A 30 -10.67 -10.76 -2.27
C LEU A 30 -9.81 -11.26 -3.44
N TYR A 31 -10.33 -11.22 -4.67
CA TYR A 31 -9.55 -11.64 -5.83
C TYR A 31 -8.34 -10.74 -6.07
N ALA A 32 -8.47 -9.43 -5.88
CA ALA A 32 -7.35 -8.49 -5.97
C ALA A 32 -6.26 -8.85 -4.93
N HIS A 33 -6.66 -9.11 -3.68
CA HIS A 33 -5.72 -9.54 -2.64
C HIS A 33 -5.04 -10.89 -2.96
N LEU A 34 -5.72 -11.80 -3.67
CA LEU A 34 -5.16 -13.07 -4.11
C LEU A 34 -4.31 -12.97 -5.39
N GLY A 35 -4.12 -11.77 -5.95
CA GLY A 35 -3.41 -11.56 -7.22
C GLY A 35 -4.19 -12.03 -8.45
N LYS A 36 -5.49 -12.33 -8.29
CA LYS A 36 -6.41 -12.72 -9.37
C LYS A 36 -7.01 -11.48 -10.01
N VAL A 37 -6.15 -10.74 -10.69
CA VAL A 37 -6.41 -9.39 -11.16
C VAL A 37 -7.57 -9.33 -12.16
N ASP A 38 -7.64 -10.27 -13.10
CA ASP A 38 -8.70 -10.31 -14.11
C ASP A 38 -10.06 -10.66 -13.50
N GLU A 39 -10.09 -11.59 -12.55
CA GLU A 39 -11.31 -11.92 -11.82
C GLU A 39 -11.78 -10.78 -10.92
N ALA A 40 -10.84 -10.05 -10.31
CA ALA A 40 -11.15 -8.85 -9.53
C ALA A 40 -11.82 -7.78 -10.39
N GLU A 41 -11.24 -7.48 -11.56
CA GLU A 41 -11.77 -6.49 -12.49
C GLU A 41 -13.18 -6.85 -12.95
N LYS A 42 -13.41 -8.12 -13.31
CA LYS A 42 -14.74 -8.60 -13.70
C LYS A 42 -15.78 -8.43 -12.59
N MET A 43 -15.42 -8.75 -11.34
CA MET A 43 -16.34 -8.60 -10.22
C MET A 43 -16.65 -7.12 -9.97
N TYR A 44 -15.65 -6.25 -9.95
CA TYR A 44 -15.88 -4.83 -9.75
C TYR A 44 -16.69 -4.18 -10.89
N GLN A 45 -16.44 -4.53 -12.15
CA GLN A 45 -17.24 -4.05 -13.28
C GLN A 45 -18.70 -4.51 -13.18
N ARG A 46 -18.93 -5.77 -12.79
CA ARG A 46 -20.29 -6.28 -12.53
C ARG A 46 -20.99 -5.51 -11.41
N ALA A 47 -20.29 -5.29 -10.29
CA ALA A 47 -20.83 -4.52 -9.18
C ALA A 47 -21.13 -3.07 -9.59
N LEU A 48 -20.25 -2.45 -10.38
CA LEU A 48 -20.43 -1.08 -10.85
C LEU A 48 -21.69 -0.95 -11.70
N GLN A 49 -21.86 -1.82 -12.69
CA GLN A 49 -23.04 -1.81 -13.55
C GLN A 49 -24.33 -1.98 -12.74
N GLY A 50 -24.38 -2.98 -11.85
CA GLY A 50 -25.57 -3.22 -11.04
C GLY A 50 -25.88 -2.07 -10.08
N CYS A 51 -24.86 -1.46 -9.47
CA CYS A 51 -25.05 -0.31 -8.57
C CYS A 51 -25.53 0.93 -9.33
N GLU A 52 -25.01 1.19 -10.53
CA GLU A 52 -25.45 2.28 -11.40
C GLU A 52 -26.91 2.11 -11.83
N GLU A 53 -27.31 0.90 -12.22
CA GLU A 53 -28.68 0.60 -12.63
C GLU A 53 -29.66 0.68 -11.45
N ALA A 54 -29.26 0.19 -10.27
CA ALA A 54 -30.11 0.14 -9.10
C ALA A 54 -30.27 1.51 -8.42
N TRP A 55 -29.19 2.27 -8.25
CA TRP A 55 -29.16 3.47 -7.39
C TRP A 55 -28.59 4.72 -8.05
N GLY A 56 -28.09 4.59 -9.27
CA GLY A 56 -27.50 5.69 -10.01
C GLY A 56 -26.00 5.89 -9.76
N PRO A 57 -25.38 6.79 -10.54
CA PRO A 57 -23.94 6.96 -10.61
C PRO A 57 -23.30 7.59 -9.37
N ASP A 58 -24.06 8.37 -8.59
CA ASP A 58 -23.57 9.15 -7.45
C ASP A 58 -23.88 8.49 -6.08
N HIS A 59 -24.48 7.29 -6.08
CA HIS A 59 -24.74 6.55 -4.85
C HIS A 59 -23.45 6.05 -4.21
N THR A 60 -23.37 6.05 -2.87
CA THR A 60 -22.15 5.71 -2.11
C THR A 60 -21.53 4.38 -2.54
N SER A 61 -22.31 3.30 -2.63
CA SER A 61 -21.78 2.00 -3.08
C SER A 61 -21.27 2.00 -4.52
N THR A 62 -21.91 2.77 -5.41
CA THR A 62 -21.42 2.95 -6.79
C THR A 62 -20.03 3.60 -6.76
N LEU A 63 -19.90 4.68 -5.98
CA LEU A 63 -18.65 5.41 -5.83
C LEU A 63 -17.57 4.58 -5.11
N ASP A 64 -17.95 3.74 -4.15
CA ASP A 64 -17.03 2.81 -3.47
C ASP A 64 -16.46 1.81 -4.47
N THR A 65 -17.30 1.23 -5.34
CA THR A 65 -16.85 0.35 -6.42
C THR A 65 -15.97 1.07 -7.44
N VAL A 66 -16.32 2.30 -7.83
CA VAL A 66 -15.48 3.13 -8.71
C VAL A 66 -14.10 3.36 -8.05
N ASN A 67 -14.05 3.73 -6.77
CA ASN A 67 -12.80 3.94 -6.06
C ASN A 67 -11.96 2.64 -5.97
N ASN A 68 -12.60 1.48 -5.77
CA ASN A 68 -11.92 0.19 -5.76
C ASN A 68 -11.36 -0.21 -7.13
N LEU A 69 -12.08 0.08 -8.23
CA LEU A 69 -11.54 -0.06 -9.58
C LEU A 69 -10.32 0.83 -9.78
N GLY A 70 -10.34 2.06 -9.25
CA GLY A 70 -9.18 2.95 -9.25
C GLY A 70 -7.95 2.30 -8.61
N ILE A 71 -8.12 1.69 -7.43
CA ILE A 71 -7.03 0.97 -6.74
C ILE A 71 -6.53 -0.20 -7.59
N LEU A 72 -7.43 -1.02 -8.12
CA LEU A 72 -7.05 -2.16 -8.96
C LEU A 72 -6.28 -1.71 -10.21
N TYR A 73 -6.68 -0.60 -10.83
CA TYR A 73 -6.00 -0.05 -12.00
C TYR A 73 -4.63 0.53 -11.68
N VAL A 74 -4.41 1.09 -10.49
CA VAL A 74 -3.05 1.42 -10.01
C VAL A 74 -2.19 0.16 -9.93
N ASP A 75 -2.71 -0.91 -9.32
CA ASP A 75 -1.97 -2.17 -9.15
C ASP A 75 -1.63 -2.83 -10.51
N GLN A 76 -2.46 -2.62 -11.52
CA GLN A 76 -2.23 -3.06 -12.90
C GLN A 76 -1.30 -2.14 -13.71
N GLY A 77 -0.93 -0.97 -13.18
CA GLY A 77 -0.20 0.07 -13.92
C GLY A 77 -1.04 0.81 -14.97
N LYS A 78 -2.37 0.61 -14.99
CA LYS A 78 -3.34 1.33 -15.82
C LYS A 78 -3.65 2.69 -15.20
N LEU A 79 -2.64 3.55 -15.16
CA LEU A 79 -2.71 4.77 -14.36
C LEU A 79 -3.80 5.73 -14.87
N ASP A 80 -4.06 5.81 -16.19
CA ASP A 80 -5.03 6.75 -16.77
C ASP A 80 -6.47 6.35 -16.46
N GLU A 81 -6.74 5.06 -16.47
CA GLU A 81 -8.00 4.47 -16.02
C GLU A 81 -8.18 4.72 -14.52
N ALA A 82 -7.13 4.53 -13.71
CA ALA A 82 -7.17 4.82 -12.28
C ALA A 82 -7.50 6.29 -12.00
N GLU A 83 -6.89 7.23 -12.74
CA GLU A 83 -7.15 8.66 -12.59
C GLU A 83 -8.62 8.99 -12.86
N LYS A 84 -9.17 8.46 -13.96
CA LYS A 84 -10.59 8.65 -14.30
C LYS A 84 -11.52 8.10 -13.22
N MET A 85 -11.22 6.92 -12.68
CA MET A 85 -12.01 6.33 -11.60
C MET A 85 -11.96 7.19 -10.34
N TYR A 86 -10.78 7.60 -9.88
CA TYR A 86 -10.68 8.43 -8.68
C TYR A 86 -11.31 9.82 -8.86
N GLN A 87 -11.14 10.48 -10.02
CA GLN A 87 -11.78 11.76 -10.28
C GLN A 87 -13.31 11.64 -10.26
N ARG A 88 -13.86 10.57 -10.87
CA ARG A 88 -15.29 10.27 -10.83
C ARG A 88 -15.78 10.04 -9.40
N ALA A 89 -15.08 9.19 -8.64
CA ALA A 89 -15.44 8.92 -7.24
C ALA A 89 -15.40 10.20 -6.39
N LEU A 90 -14.35 11.01 -6.55
CA LEU A 90 -14.19 12.27 -5.84
C LEU A 90 -15.35 13.23 -6.13
N GLN A 91 -15.67 13.46 -7.41
CA GLN A 91 -16.77 14.34 -7.78
C GLN A 91 -18.11 13.86 -7.19
N GLY A 92 -18.38 12.55 -7.23
CA GLY A 92 -19.58 11.98 -6.64
C GLY A 92 -19.64 12.15 -5.13
N TYR A 93 -18.56 11.85 -4.41
CA TYR A 93 -18.55 12.00 -2.94
C TYR A 93 -18.63 13.45 -2.51
N GLU A 94 -17.94 14.37 -3.21
CA GLU A 94 -18.02 15.80 -2.93
C GLU A 94 -19.44 16.33 -3.13
N LYS A 95 -20.13 15.86 -4.18
CA LYS A 95 -21.53 16.22 -4.44
C LYS A 95 -22.49 15.66 -3.39
N SER A 96 -22.32 14.40 -3.01
CA SER A 96 -23.26 13.71 -2.10
C SER A 96 -23.03 14.04 -0.63
N TRP A 97 -21.77 14.23 -0.22
CA TRP A 97 -21.39 14.31 1.20
C TRP A 97 -20.47 15.50 1.53
N GLY A 98 -20.00 16.23 0.52
CA GLY A 98 -19.11 17.38 0.69
C GLY A 98 -17.61 17.05 0.59
N PRO A 99 -16.77 18.08 0.45
CA PRO A 99 -15.33 17.95 0.23
C PRO A 99 -14.54 17.48 1.45
N ASP A 100 -15.05 17.70 2.66
CA ASP A 100 -14.44 17.29 3.92
C ASP A 100 -14.92 15.89 4.37
N HIS A 101 -15.78 15.23 3.60
CA HIS A 101 -16.24 13.89 3.93
C HIS A 101 -15.11 12.87 3.82
N THR A 102 -15.12 11.88 4.71
CA THR A 102 -14.18 10.76 4.77
C THR A 102 -13.85 10.15 3.42
N SER A 103 -14.87 9.78 2.64
CA SER A 103 -14.67 9.14 1.34
C SER A 103 -14.00 10.08 0.34
N SER A 104 -14.40 11.36 0.32
CA SER A 104 -13.76 12.41 -0.49
C SER A 104 -12.27 12.53 -0.13
N LEU A 105 -11.94 12.64 1.16
CA LEU A 105 -10.56 12.78 1.64
C LEU A 105 -9.70 11.53 1.39
N ASN A 106 -10.30 10.33 1.47
CA ASN A 106 -9.62 9.09 1.10
C ASN A 106 -9.32 9.03 -0.40
N THR A 107 -10.27 9.42 -1.25
CA THR A 107 -10.04 9.49 -2.70
C THR A 107 -9.01 10.56 -3.07
N VAL A 108 -9.01 11.72 -2.40
CA VAL A 108 -7.96 12.74 -2.54
C VAL A 108 -6.59 12.16 -2.19
N ASN A 109 -6.47 11.42 -1.08
CA ASN A 109 -5.22 10.74 -0.72
C ASN A 109 -4.78 9.73 -1.81
N ASN A 110 -5.70 8.98 -2.40
CA ASN A 110 -5.40 8.04 -3.48
C ASN A 110 -4.96 8.74 -4.77
N LEU A 111 -5.55 9.88 -5.10
CA LEU A 111 -5.05 10.75 -6.19
C LEU A 111 -3.64 11.26 -5.92
N GLY A 112 -3.32 11.60 -4.67
CA GLY A 112 -1.97 11.96 -4.26
C GLY A 112 -0.96 10.84 -4.54
N LEU A 113 -1.31 9.60 -4.21
CA LEU A 113 -0.50 8.42 -4.50
C LEU A 113 -0.31 8.20 -6.00
N LEU A 114 -1.40 8.31 -6.76
CA LEU A 114 -1.38 8.16 -8.22
C LEU A 114 -0.46 9.21 -8.88
N TYR A 115 -0.57 10.47 -8.47
CA TYR A 115 0.28 11.53 -9.01
C TYR A 115 1.75 11.36 -8.62
N ALA A 116 2.03 10.89 -7.39
CA ALA A 116 3.39 10.56 -6.98
C ALA A 116 3.98 9.44 -7.87
N TYR A 117 3.22 8.38 -8.17
CA TYR A 117 3.67 7.32 -9.07
C TYR A 117 3.93 7.81 -10.51
N ARG A 118 3.24 8.85 -10.95
CA ARG A 118 3.49 9.51 -12.26
C ARG A 118 4.64 10.51 -12.24
N GLY A 119 5.29 10.75 -11.09
CA GLY A 119 6.29 11.80 -10.93
C GLY A 119 5.71 13.23 -10.90
N LYS A 120 4.38 13.39 -10.78
CA LYS A 120 3.70 14.67 -10.62
C LYS A 120 3.72 15.09 -9.15
N LEU A 121 4.92 15.39 -8.64
CA LEU A 121 5.15 15.51 -7.20
C LEU A 121 4.45 16.73 -6.58
N ASP A 122 4.31 17.84 -7.30
CA ASP A 122 3.62 19.04 -6.81
C ASP A 122 2.11 18.83 -6.71
N GLU A 123 1.50 18.13 -7.68
CA GLU A 123 0.10 17.75 -7.64
C GLU A 123 -0.16 16.73 -6.52
N ALA A 124 0.75 15.77 -6.33
CA ALA A 124 0.69 14.82 -5.23
C ALA A 124 0.71 15.53 -3.86
N GLU A 125 1.61 16.50 -3.70
CA GLU A 125 1.72 17.29 -2.47
C GLU A 125 0.44 18.05 -2.16
N LYS A 126 -0.15 18.73 -3.16
CA LYS A 126 -1.43 19.43 -3.01
C LYS A 126 -2.55 18.49 -2.57
N MET A 127 -2.64 17.31 -3.18
CA MET A 127 -3.65 16.31 -2.81
C MET A 127 -3.44 15.84 -1.38
N TYR A 128 -2.22 15.44 -1.00
CA TYR A 128 -1.97 14.96 0.36
C TYR A 128 -2.15 16.04 1.43
N GLN A 129 -1.75 17.29 1.17
CA GLN A 129 -1.97 18.40 2.11
C GLN A 129 -3.48 18.65 2.32
N ARG A 130 -4.27 18.63 1.23
CA ARG A 130 -5.72 18.73 1.30
C ARG A 130 -6.32 17.58 2.13
N ALA A 131 -5.93 16.34 1.86
CA ALA A 131 -6.39 15.18 2.61
C ALA A 131 -6.00 15.27 4.10
N LEU A 132 -4.77 15.69 4.39
CA LEU A 132 -4.26 15.81 5.76
C LEU A 132 -5.09 16.83 6.55
N GLN A 133 -5.27 18.03 6.01
CA GLN A 133 -6.04 19.09 6.67
C GLN A 133 -7.48 18.64 6.98
N GLY A 134 -8.14 18.01 6.01
CA GLY A 134 -9.50 17.50 6.20
C GLY A 134 -9.57 16.39 7.24
N LYS A 135 -8.65 15.42 7.20
CA LYS A 135 -8.64 14.28 8.13
C LYS A 135 -8.27 14.69 9.55
N GLU A 136 -7.35 15.64 9.72
CA GLU A 136 -7.03 16.22 11.03
C GLU A 136 -8.26 16.87 11.67
N LYS A 137 -9.06 17.59 10.87
CA LYS A 137 -10.31 18.21 11.34
C LYS A 137 -11.39 17.17 11.65
N ALA A 138 -11.52 16.13 10.83
CA ALA A 138 -12.58 15.13 10.96
C ALA A 138 -12.34 14.13 12.09
N TRP A 139 -11.10 13.66 12.28
CA TRP A 139 -10.78 12.57 13.20
C TRP A 139 -9.64 12.87 14.17
N GLY A 140 -8.97 14.00 14.00
CA GLY A 140 -7.80 14.35 14.78
C GLY A 140 -6.47 13.90 14.16
N PRO A 141 -5.36 14.43 14.71
CA PRO A 141 -4.02 14.25 14.16
C PRO A 141 -3.42 12.85 14.36
N ASP A 142 -3.92 12.09 15.34
CA ASP A 142 -3.43 10.76 15.71
C ASP A 142 -4.28 9.61 15.14
N HIS A 143 -5.34 9.91 14.38
CA HIS A 143 -6.17 8.89 13.75
C HIS A 143 -5.38 8.16 12.66
N THR A 144 -5.53 6.83 12.56
CA THR A 144 -4.72 5.99 11.66
C THR A 144 -4.78 6.45 10.19
N SER A 145 -5.97 6.80 9.69
CA SER A 145 -6.11 7.31 8.32
C SER A 145 -5.46 8.70 8.11
N THR A 146 -5.37 9.53 9.16
CA THR A 146 -4.60 10.77 9.12
C THR A 146 -3.10 10.46 9.04
N LEU A 147 -2.63 9.51 9.86
CA LEU A 147 -1.24 9.08 9.90
C LEU A 147 -0.79 8.40 8.61
N ASP A 148 -1.68 7.72 7.88
CA ASP A 148 -1.39 7.17 6.55
C ASP A 148 -1.04 8.29 5.57
N THR A 149 -1.82 9.38 5.57
CA THR A 149 -1.54 10.56 4.76
C THR A 149 -0.24 11.26 5.19
N VAL A 150 0.05 11.34 6.49
CA VAL A 150 1.34 11.87 6.98
C VAL A 150 2.51 11.01 6.51
N ASN A 151 2.41 9.68 6.58
CA ASN A 151 3.45 8.79 6.09
C ASN A 151 3.65 8.93 4.58
N ASN A 152 2.58 9.12 3.80
CA ASN A 152 2.66 9.34 2.35
C ASN A 152 3.31 10.68 1.99
N LEU A 153 3.07 11.74 2.77
CA LEU A 153 3.83 12.99 2.65
C LEU A 153 5.31 12.78 2.98
N GLY A 154 5.62 11.96 3.98
CA GLY A 154 7.01 11.58 4.29
C GLY A 154 7.71 10.90 3.12
N LEU A 155 7.02 9.98 2.44
CA LEU A 155 7.50 9.33 1.20
C LEU A 155 7.73 10.35 0.09
N LEU A 156 6.73 11.20 -0.19
CA LEU A 156 6.84 12.22 -1.22
C LEU A 156 8.00 13.18 -0.97
N TYR A 157 8.16 13.65 0.26
CA TYR A 157 9.25 14.55 0.64
C TYR A 157 10.60 13.85 0.59
N ALA A 158 10.69 12.57 0.92
CA ALA A 158 11.92 11.80 0.76
C ALA A 158 12.32 11.70 -0.72
N ASP A 159 11.37 11.43 -1.61
CA ASP A 159 11.60 11.36 -3.05
C ASP A 159 12.01 12.72 -3.64
N GLN A 160 11.50 13.82 -3.10
CA GLN A 160 11.89 15.19 -3.44
C GLN A 160 13.22 15.63 -2.78
N GLY A 161 13.79 14.85 -1.85
CA GLY A 161 14.95 15.25 -1.06
C GLY A 161 14.70 16.39 -0.07
N LYS A 162 13.43 16.64 0.30
CA LYS A 162 13.05 17.69 1.25
C LYS A 162 13.39 17.30 2.70
N PRO A 163 13.83 18.24 3.54
CA PRO A 163 14.19 17.97 4.94
C PRO A 163 12.99 17.56 5.80
N ASP A 164 11.76 17.93 5.41
CA ASP A 164 10.54 17.63 6.15
C ASP A 164 10.17 16.13 6.16
N ALA A 165 10.78 15.31 5.30
CA ALA A 165 10.51 13.87 5.21
C ALA A 165 10.64 13.17 6.58
N GLU A 166 11.74 13.43 7.29
CA GLU A 166 12.01 12.79 8.57
C GLU A 166 11.00 13.23 9.65
N LYS A 167 10.60 14.50 9.62
CA LYS A 167 9.57 15.05 10.52
C LYS A 167 8.24 14.35 10.30
N MET A 168 7.82 14.18 9.04
CA MET A 168 6.58 13.49 8.69
C MET A 168 6.61 12.03 9.16
N TYR A 169 7.68 11.30 8.88
CA TYR A 169 7.78 9.91 9.33
C TYR A 169 7.81 9.76 10.84
N ARG A 170 8.55 10.61 11.57
CA ARG A 170 8.56 10.56 13.05
C ARG A 170 7.18 10.83 13.63
N ARG A 171 6.44 11.80 13.06
CA ARG A 171 5.05 12.07 13.44
C ARG A 171 4.16 10.86 13.20
N ALA A 172 4.21 10.27 12.00
CA ALA A 172 3.43 9.08 11.66
C ALA A 172 3.77 7.92 12.60
N LEU A 173 5.05 7.67 12.86
CA LEU A 173 5.53 6.60 13.72
C LEU A 173 5.00 6.77 15.15
N GLN A 174 5.17 7.95 15.75
CA GLN A 174 4.68 8.22 17.10
C GLN A 174 3.16 8.01 17.21
N GLY A 175 2.40 8.49 16.23
CA GLY A 175 0.96 8.30 16.19
C GLY A 175 0.56 6.82 16.07
N TYR A 176 1.23 6.07 15.20
CA TYR A 176 0.94 4.65 15.01
C TYR A 176 1.29 3.80 16.22
N GLU A 177 2.45 4.06 16.84
CA GLU A 177 2.86 3.37 18.06
C GLU A 177 1.85 3.60 19.20
N LYS A 178 1.32 4.82 19.30
CA LYS A 178 0.30 5.17 20.29
C LYS A 178 -1.06 4.52 19.98
N ALA A 179 -1.49 4.53 18.72
CA ALA A 179 -2.83 4.08 18.33
C ALA A 179 -2.93 2.54 18.21
N LEU A 180 -1.88 1.89 17.71
CA LEU A 180 -1.89 0.48 17.30
C LEU A 180 -0.81 -0.37 17.98
N GLY A 181 0.16 0.28 18.64
CA GLY A 181 1.30 -0.38 19.25
C GLY A 181 2.56 -0.40 18.35
N PRO A 182 3.74 -0.65 18.95
CA PRO A 182 5.03 -0.58 18.26
C PRO A 182 5.27 -1.68 17.24
N ASP A 183 4.66 -2.85 17.44
CA ASP A 183 4.82 -4.02 16.56
C ASP A 183 3.73 -4.09 15.48
N HIS A 184 2.83 -3.11 15.42
CA HIS A 184 1.82 -3.06 14.36
C HIS A 184 2.48 -2.82 12.99
N THR A 185 1.96 -3.45 11.95
CA THR A 185 2.54 -3.42 10.59
C THR A 185 2.71 -2.01 10.04
N SER A 186 1.78 -1.08 10.32
CA SER A 186 1.90 0.35 9.97
C SER A 186 3.05 1.06 10.70
N SER A 187 3.26 0.78 11.99
CA SER A 187 4.38 1.31 12.77
C SER A 187 5.70 0.83 12.14
N LEU A 188 5.82 -0.48 11.93
CA LEU A 188 7.02 -1.12 11.36
C LEU A 188 7.31 -0.67 9.92
N ARG A 189 6.27 -0.45 9.11
CA ARG A 189 6.41 0.11 7.76
C ARG A 189 7.01 1.51 7.82
N THR A 190 6.56 2.33 8.76
CA THR A 190 7.08 3.68 8.97
C THR A 190 8.53 3.65 9.47
N VAL A 191 8.88 2.71 10.36
CA VAL A 191 10.28 2.46 10.77
C VAL A 191 11.15 2.09 9.56
N ASN A 192 10.69 1.18 8.71
CA ASN A 192 11.42 0.82 7.49
C ASN A 192 11.60 2.02 6.53
N ASN A 193 10.60 2.89 6.41
CA ASN A 193 10.71 4.13 5.62
C ASN A 193 11.74 5.11 6.20
N LEU A 194 11.80 5.25 7.53
CA LEU A 194 12.88 6.00 8.20
C LEU A 194 14.25 5.38 7.93
N GLY A 195 14.35 4.04 7.90
CA GLY A 195 15.57 3.33 7.51
C GLY A 195 16.01 3.68 6.09
N ASN A 196 15.07 3.70 5.13
CA ASN A 196 15.34 4.10 3.75
C ASN A 196 15.86 5.55 3.67
N LEU A 197 15.25 6.47 4.42
CA LEU A 197 15.66 7.88 4.47
C LEU A 197 17.05 8.03 5.10
N CYS A 198 17.34 7.32 6.19
CA CYS A 198 18.67 7.33 6.81
C CYS A 198 19.72 6.77 5.85
N MET A 199 19.38 5.70 5.12
CA MET A 199 20.27 5.09 4.12
C MET A 199 20.59 6.07 2.99
N SER A 200 19.60 6.77 2.44
CA SER A 200 19.83 7.75 1.36
C SER A 200 20.63 8.96 1.83
N GLN A 201 20.57 9.29 3.12
CA GLN A 201 21.38 10.33 3.76
C GLN A 201 22.76 9.85 4.21
N GLY A 202 23.14 8.59 3.97
CA GLY A 202 24.43 8.02 4.39
C GLY A 202 24.54 7.71 5.89
N ARG A 203 23.44 7.81 6.66
CA ARG A 203 23.36 7.45 8.08
C ARG A 203 23.20 5.94 8.26
N LEU A 204 24.22 5.18 7.83
CA LEU A 204 24.16 3.72 7.73
C LEU A 204 23.83 3.03 9.06
N HIS A 205 24.45 3.46 10.17
CA HIS A 205 24.20 2.84 11.47
C HIS A 205 22.75 3.03 11.95
N GLU A 206 22.17 4.21 11.70
CA GLU A 206 20.77 4.46 12.04
C GLU A 206 19.82 3.68 11.13
N ALA A 207 20.14 3.59 9.84
CA ALA A 207 19.37 2.79 8.88
C ALA A 207 19.33 1.31 9.31
N GLU A 208 20.47 0.74 9.70
CA GLU A 208 20.58 -0.64 10.20
C GLU A 208 19.69 -0.86 11.43
N LYS A 209 19.75 0.04 12.42
CA LYS A 209 18.90 -0.02 13.62
C LYS A 209 17.42 0.00 13.26
N MET A 210 17.01 0.86 12.33
CA MET A 210 15.61 0.95 11.90
C MET A 210 15.18 -0.33 11.17
N TYR A 211 15.97 -0.84 10.23
CA TYR A 211 15.59 -2.05 9.50
C TYR A 211 15.55 -3.29 10.39
N ARG A 212 16.52 -3.46 11.31
CA ARG A 212 16.49 -4.56 12.29
C ARG A 212 15.23 -4.50 13.15
N ARG A 213 14.92 -3.32 13.70
CA ARG A 213 13.69 -3.10 14.45
C ARG A 213 12.43 -3.45 13.64
N ALA A 214 12.36 -3.03 12.38
CA ALA A 214 11.22 -3.34 11.52
C ALA A 214 11.10 -4.85 11.26
N LEU A 215 12.20 -5.53 10.95
CA LEU A 215 12.23 -6.96 10.66
C LEU A 215 11.85 -7.80 11.88
N GLU A 216 12.47 -7.55 13.04
CA GLU A 216 12.16 -8.22 14.30
C GLU A 216 10.69 -8.03 14.70
N GLY A 217 10.15 -6.82 14.52
CA GLY A 217 8.75 -6.54 14.77
C GLY A 217 7.83 -7.31 13.82
N TYR A 218 8.18 -7.42 12.53
CA TYR A 218 7.38 -8.21 11.58
C TYR A 218 7.39 -9.70 11.94
N GLU A 219 8.54 -10.24 12.35
CA GLU A 219 8.68 -11.62 12.82
C GLU A 219 7.81 -11.90 14.04
N LYS A 220 7.80 -10.97 15.00
CA LYS A 220 6.96 -11.08 16.19
C LYS A 220 5.47 -10.97 15.87
N ALA A 221 5.07 -10.04 15.01
CA ALA A 221 3.67 -9.77 14.73
C ALA A 221 3.00 -10.81 13.82
N LEU A 222 3.74 -11.36 12.84
CA LEU A 222 3.20 -12.24 11.82
C LEU A 222 3.57 -13.71 12.01
N GLY A 223 4.64 -13.99 12.75
CA GLY A 223 5.27 -15.31 12.81
C GLY A 223 6.17 -15.58 11.60
N SER A 224 7.17 -16.45 11.77
CA SER A 224 8.25 -16.70 10.81
C SER A 224 7.78 -17.14 9.42
N GLU A 225 6.72 -17.96 9.34
CA GLU A 225 6.17 -18.44 8.06
C GLU A 225 5.53 -17.31 7.24
N ASN A 226 4.79 -16.42 7.90
CA ASN A 226 4.06 -15.34 7.22
C ASN A 226 5.00 -14.21 6.79
N VAL A 227 6.06 -13.94 7.55
CA VAL A 227 7.10 -12.97 7.17
C VAL A 227 7.70 -13.28 5.81
N ALA A 228 7.92 -14.57 5.49
CA ALA A 228 8.48 -14.99 4.21
C ALA A 228 7.54 -14.74 3.01
N ARG A 229 6.26 -14.41 3.24
CA ARG A 229 5.29 -14.07 2.18
C ARG A 229 4.82 -12.61 2.27
N TYR A 230 5.21 -11.89 3.31
CA TYR A 230 4.78 -10.52 3.55
C TYR A 230 5.74 -9.52 2.91
N ARG A 231 5.29 -8.90 1.83
CA ARG A 231 6.12 -8.01 0.98
C ARG A 231 6.89 -6.93 1.76
N PRO A 232 6.30 -6.21 2.74
CA PRO A 232 7.07 -5.22 3.52
C PRO A 232 8.26 -5.84 4.29
N ALA A 233 8.10 -7.04 4.84
CA ALA A 233 9.20 -7.71 5.53
C ALA A 233 10.27 -8.19 4.55
N LEU A 234 9.88 -8.73 3.39
CA LEU A 234 10.82 -9.10 2.31
C LEU A 234 11.60 -7.89 1.81
N ASN A 235 10.94 -6.74 1.65
CA ASN A 235 11.60 -5.48 1.30
C ASN A 235 12.59 -5.05 2.38
N THR A 236 12.24 -5.21 3.67
CA THR A 236 13.13 -4.88 4.79
C THR A 236 14.38 -5.77 4.79
N MET A 237 14.22 -7.08 4.58
CA MET A 237 15.35 -8.02 4.42
C MET A 237 16.23 -7.61 3.24
N TRP A 238 15.64 -7.32 2.09
CA TRP A 238 16.39 -6.89 0.92
C TRP A 238 17.17 -5.59 1.15
N ARG A 239 16.57 -4.62 1.86
CA ARG A 239 17.25 -3.36 2.26
C ARG A 239 18.40 -3.60 3.23
N LEU A 240 18.22 -4.48 4.22
CA LEU A 240 19.30 -4.91 5.12
C LEU A 240 20.45 -5.56 4.34
N GLY A 241 20.14 -6.45 3.40
CA GLY A 241 21.15 -7.07 2.55
C GLY A 241 21.97 -6.04 1.76
N HIS A 242 21.29 -5.01 1.25
CA HIS A 242 21.95 -3.90 0.55
C HIS A 242 22.83 -3.06 1.47
N LEU A 243 22.37 -2.81 2.69
CA LEU A 243 23.11 -2.09 3.71
C LEU A 243 24.37 -2.85 4.15
N PHE A 244 24.24 -4.15 4.44
CA PHE A 244 25.38 -4.99 4.83
C PHE A 244 26.41 -5.13 3.70
N ALA A 245 25.95 -5.25 2.45
CA ALA A 245 26.85 -5.26 1.30
C ALA A 245 27.63 -3.95 1.19
N ALA A 246 26.99 -2.81 1.43
CA ALA A 246 27.64 -1.50 1.43
C ALA A 246 28.65 -1.33 2.59
N GLN A 247 28.44 -2.00 3.72
CA GLN A 247 29.37 -2.05 4.85
C GLN A 247 30.47 -3.11 4.70
N GLY A 248 30.44 -3.94 3.65
CA GLY A 248 31.39 -5.05 3.45
C GLY A 248 31.08 -6.31 4.25
N HIS A 249 29.93 -6.38 4.93
CA HIS A 249 29.49 -7.55 5.67
C HIS A 249 28.80 -8.56 4.74
N LEU A 250 29.60 -9.16 3.85
CA LEU A 250 29.08 -9.96 2.72
C LEU A 250 28.29 -11.21 3.16
N GLY A 251 28.66 -11.80 4.31
CA GLY A 251 27.95 -12.95 4.88
C GLY A 251 26.52 -12.60 5.33
N GLU A 252 26.37 -11.53 6.13
CA GLU A 252 25.06 -11.02 6.55
C GLU A 252 24.23 -10.55 5.35
N ALA A 253 24.88 -9.91 4.36
CA ALA A 253 24.22 -9.50 3.13
C ALA A 253 23.61 -10.71 2.38
N LYS A 254 24.40 -11.77 2.20
CA LYS A 254 23.96 -13.00 1.55
C LYS A 254 22.81 -13.65 2.31
N GLU A 255 22.90 -13.71 3.63
CA GLU A 255 21.84 -14.27 4.47
C GLU A 255 20.51 -13.55 4.21
N MET A 256 20.50 -12.22 4.29
CA MET A 256 19.29 -11.42 4.10
C MET A 256 18.68 -11.60 2.71
N TYR A 257 19.51 -11.59 1.66
CA TYR A 257 19.04 -11.84 0.30
C TYR A 257 18.48 -13.25 0.13
N SER A 258 19.15 -14.25 0.69
CA SER A 258 18.73 -15.66 0.60
C SER A 258 17.40 -15.91 1.33
N ARG A 259 17.18 -15.24 2.47
CA ARG A 259 15.91 -15.28 3.21
C ARG A 259 14.77 -14.63 2.43
N ALA A 260 15.02 -13.52 1.74
CA ALA A 260 13.99 -12.80 0.99
C ALA A 260 13.64 -13.46 -0.36
N ARG A 261 14.60 -14.16 -0.98
CA ARG A 261 14.50 -14.65 -2.36
C ARG A 261 13.29 -15.57 -2.65
N PRO A 262 12.98 -16.59 -1.82
CA PRO A 262 11.81 -17.45 -2.06
C PRO A 262 10.48 -16.66 -1.99
N GLY A 263 10.39 -15.71 -1.07
CA GLY A 263 9.21 -14.86 -0.92
C GLY A 263 8.97 -13.99 -2.16
N PHE A 264 10.01 -13.34 -2.67
CA PHE A 264 9.91 -12.57 -3.92
C PHE A 264 9.60 -13.46 -5.12
N GLN A 265 10.11 -14.69 -5.17
CA GLN A 265 9.76 -15.66 -6.21
C GLN A 265 8.27 -15.97 -6.23
N ALA A 266 7.68 -16.22 -5.06
CA ALA A 266 6.27 -16.52 -4.93
C ALA A 266 5.39 -15.32 -5.32
N LEU A 267 5.82 -14.10 -4.99
CA LEU A 267 5.05 -12.87 -5.24
C LEU A 267 5.18 -12.35 -6.68
N LEU A 268 6.36 -12.41 -7.27
CA LEU A 268 6.67 -11.80 -8.57
C LEU A 268 6.80 -12.83 -9.70
N GLY A 269 6.81 -14.12 -9.36
CA GLY A 269 7.11 -15.21 -10.27
C GLY A 269 8.62 -15.47 -10.43
N PRO A 270 8.99 -16.70 -10.82
CA PRO A 270 10.39 -17.10 -10.97
C PRO A 270 11.14 -16.35 -12.07
N SER A 271 10.43 -15.93 -13.12
CA SER A 271 11.00 -15.24 -14.29
C SER A 271 11.07 -13.72 -14.13
N SER A 272 10.74 -13.17 -12.96
CA SER A 272 10.82 -11.74 -12.71
C SER A 272 12.26 -11.22 -12.80
N ASP A 273 12.48 -10.10 -13.50
CA ASP A 273 13.77 -9.39 -13.55
C ASP A 273 14.32 -9.04 -12.16
N PHE A 274 13.43 -8.81 -11.19
CA PHE A 274 13.83 -8.57 -9.81
C PHE A 274 14.45 -9.83 -9.18
N CYS A 275 13.80 -10.97 -9.37
CA CYS A 275 14.26 -12.26 -8.89
C CYS A 275 15.60 -12.66 -9.51
N GLN A 276 15.76 -12.47 -10.82
CA GLN A 276 17.03 -12.74 -11.52
C GLN A 276 18.18 -11.85 -11.01
N ARG A 277 17.92 -10.54 -10.81
CA ARG A 277 18.91 -9.63 -10.23
C ARG A 277 19.29 -10.02 -8.80
N LEU A 278 18.33 -10.52 -8.02
CA LEU A 278 18.58 -10.99 -6.67
C LEU A 278 19.45 -12.26 -6.66
N ASP A 279 19.19 -13.21 -7.57
CA ASP A 279 20.02 -14.41 -7.74
C ASP A 279 21.45 -14.06 -8.12
N PHE A 280 21.62 -13.15 -9.08
CA PHE A 280 22.93 -12.67 -9.49
C PHE A 280 23.70 -12.05 -8.31
N ARG A 281 23.03 -11.25 -7.47
CA ARG A 281 23.65 -10.67 -6.26
C ARG A 281 24.08 -11.76 -5.29
N ILE A 282 23.22 -12.74 -5.00
CA ILE A 282 23.56 -13.85 -4.10
C ILE A 282 24.78 -14.60 -4.63
N ALA A 283 24.80 -14.94 -5.92
CA ALA A 283 25.93 -15.64 -6.54
C ALA A 283 27.23 -14.82 -6.54
N SER A 284 27.15 -13.50 -6.75
CA SER A 284 28.33 -12.63 -6.71
C SER A 284 29.02 -12.57 -5.35
N LEU A 285 28.24 -12.72 -4.25
CA LEU A 285 28.76 -12.75 -2.89
C LEU A 285 29.49 -14.06 -2.55
N ASP A 286 29.26 -15.13 -3.31
CA ASP A 286 29.95 -16.42 -3.15
C ASP A 286 31.35 -16.39 -3.75
N SER A 287 31.53 -15.65 -4.83
CA SER A 287 32.83 -15.53 -5.51
C SER A 287 33.87 -14.70 -4.75
N THR A 288 33.46 -13.97 -3.71
CA THR A 288 34.34 -13.14 -2.86
C THR A 288 34.91 -13.87 -1.64
N GLN A 289 34.56 -15.15 -1.43
CA GLN A 289 35.06 -15.99 -0.32
C GLN A 289 36.11 -17.04 -0.76
N ALA A 290 36.52 -17.05 -2.03
CA ALA A 290 37.58 -17.91 -2.58
C ALA A 290 38.84 -17.10 -2.91
#